data_AF-A0A507DPK7-F1
#
_entry.id   AF-A0A507DPK7-F1
#
_cell.length_a   1.000
_cell.length_b   1.000
_cell.length_c   1.000
_cell.angle_alpha   90.00
_cell.angle_beta   90.00
_cell.angle_gamma   90.00
#
_symmetry.space_group_name_H-M   'P 1'
#
loop_
_entity.id
_entity.type
_entity.pdbx_description
1 polymer ?
#
loop_
_entity_poly.entity_id
_entity_poly.type
_entity_poly.pdbx_seq_one_letter_code
_entity_poly.pdbx_strand_id
1 'polypeptide(L)'
;MYCEILYSSLKQRTYNIQPKRVEAFKILSCSFLQDWDLVEKGVNDKVAFAEQGDDGILYATIPNSNYSIVNFGDSIAEAMNAVSRVGSTYTVSYDSVTRRLKISTNGVPFKILEGKRGTTSYVLTGMSSKYETGYGTVLTLKNAVNLSGSYPVLLCSNISVKGSMYLTDYTNQAQSVVASMTPDSFGDIVTWTNDGGEYLPVEETVTRVEFHLMNSMTGQEVSLNSPLTVRFAILDDKEDV
;
A
#
# COMPACT_ATOMS: atom_id res chain seq x y z
N MET A 1 -25.58 -13.99 -19.64
CA MET A 1 -24.35 -14.00 -20.48
C MET A 1 -23.14 -13.50 -19.67
N TYR A 2 -21.95 -14.08 -19.88
CA TYR A 2 -20.69 -13.65 -19.25
C TYR A 2 -19.98 -12.63 -20.15
N CYS A 3 -19.62 -11.47 -19.60
CA CYS A 3 -18.81 -10.47 -20.31
C CYS A 3 -17.63 -10.05 -19.44
N GLU A 4 -16.43 -10.23 -19.97
CA GLU A 4 -15.19 -9.73 -19.38
C GLU A 4 -14.81 -8.39 -20.00
N ILE A 5 -14.40 -7.45 -19.16
CA ILE A 5 -14.08 -6.08 -19.55
C ILE A 5 -12.74 -5.67 -18.94
N LEU A 6 -11.89 -5.07 -19.78
CA LEU A 6 -10.67 -4.40 -19.35
C LEU A 6 -10.92 -2.90 -19.25
N TYR A 7 -10.76 -2.36 -18.05
CA TYR A 7 -10.74 -0.93 -17.76
C TYR A 7 -9.29 -0.47 -17.53
N SER A 8 -8.90 0.64 -18.14
CA SER A 8 -7.62 1.29 -17.86
C SER A 8 -7.79 2.79 -17.97
N SER A 9 -7.43 3.53 -16.91
CA SER A 9 -7.59 4.98 -16.92
C SER A 9 -6.60 5.75 -16.07
N LEU A 10 -6.05 6.81 -16.67
CA LEU A 10 -5.26 7.88 -16.05
C LEU A 10 -6.11 9.08 -15.62
N LYS A 11 -7.24 9.33 -16.32
CA LYS A 11 -7.98 10.62 -16.27
C LYS A 11 -9.49 10.49 -16.43
N GLN A 12 -10.00 9.51 -17.17
CA GLN A 12 -11.43 9.23 -17.28
C GLN A 12 -11.82 8.21 -16.21
N ARG A 13 -12.29 8.69 -15.06
CA ARG A 13 -12.69 7.82 -13.93
C ARG A 13 -13.91 6.94 -14.25
N THR A 14 -14.46 7.04 -15.45
CA THR A 14 -15.75 6.45 -15.84
C THR A 14 -15.63 5.63 -17.11
N TYR A 15 -16.03 4.37 -17.01
CA TYR A 15 -16.31 3.49 -18.13
C TYR A 15 -17.81 3.44 -18.37
N ASN A 16 -18.26 3.92 -19.53
CA ASN A 16 -19.67 3.85 -19.90
C ASN A 16 -19.98 2.46 -20.46
N ILE A 17 -21.06 1.86 -19.98
CA ILE A 17 -21.61 0.63 -20.55
C ILE A 17 -23.02 0.90 -21.07
N GLN A 18 -23.43 0.16 -22.09
CA GLN A 18 -24.83 0.18 -22.49
C GLN A 18 -25.69 -0.21 -21.28
N PRO A 19 -26.78 0.52 -20.98
CA PRO A 19 -27.63 0.22 -19.83
C PRO A 19 -28.01 -1.25 -19.81
N LYS A 20 -27.55 -1.98 -18.80
CA LYS A 20 -27.91 -3.40 -18.63
C LYS A 20 -28.15 -3.71 -17.17
N ARG A 21 -29.06 -4.65 -16.92
CA ARG A 21 -29.25 -5.24 -15.60
C ARG A 21 -28.08 -6.16 -15.30
N VAL A 22 -27.35 -5.85 -14.23
CA VAL A 22 -26.22 -6.65 -13.73
C VAL A 22 -26.71 -7.42 -12.52
N GLU A 23 -26.67 -8.75 -12.59
CA GLU A 23 -26.99 -9.60 -11.44
C GLU A 23 -25.81 -9.67 -10.49
N ALA A 24 -24.63 -9.91 -11.05
CA ALA A 24 -23.43 -10.09 -10.27
C ALA A 24 -22.19 -9.55 -10.99
N PHE A 25 -21.20 -9.18 -10.18
CA PHE A 25 -20.00 -8.48 -10.59
C PHE A 25 -18.78 -9.10 -9.93
N LYS A 26 -17.66 -9.25 -10.64
CA LYS A 26 -16.42 -9.79 -10.07
C LYS A 26 -15.21 -9.01 -10.56
N ILE A 27 -14.32 -8.60 -9.66
CA ILE A 27 -12.98 -8.16 -10.04
C ILE A 27 -12.13 -9.41 -10.33
N LEU A 28 -11.49 -9.46 -11.49
CA LEU A 28 -10.60 -10.54 -11.91
C LEU A 28 -9.15 -10.21 -11.57
N SER A 29 -8.71 -8.98 -11.85
CA SER A 29 -7.37 -8.51 -11.51
C SER A 29 -7.30 -6.99 -11.48
N CYS A 30 -6.28 -6.46 -10.81
CA CYS A 30 -5.97 -5.04 -10.76
C CYS A 30 -4.46 -4.84 -10.91
N SER A 31 -4.05 -3.77 -11.59
CA SER A 31 -2.66 -3.32 -11.62
C SER A 31 -2.53 -1.80 -11.72
N PHE A 32 -1.48 -1.26 -11.09
CA PHE A 32 -1.16 0.17 -11.08
C PHE A 32 0.33 0.37 -10.74
N LEU A 33 0.91 1.53 -11.08
CA LEU A 33 2.27 1.83 -10.62
C LEU A 33 2.24 2.29 -9.17
N GLN A 34 3.27 1.95 -8.42
CA GLN A 34 3.48 2.41 -7.05
C GLN A 34 4.04 3.85 -7.05
N ASP A 35 3.27 4.80 -7.57
CA ASP A 35 3.68 6.19 -7.79
C ASP A 35 2.97 7.21 -6.88
N TRP A 36 2.42 6.73 -5.79
CA TRP A 36 1.74 7.48 -4.75
C TRP A 36 2.59 7.54 -3.47
N ASP A 37 2.21 8.42 -2.54
CA ASP A 37 2.93 8.62 -1.29
C ASP A 37 2.78 7.40 -0.38
N LEU A 38 3.82 6.56 -0.37
CA LEU A 38 3.87 5.34 0.45
C LEU A 38 4.01 5.68 1.94
N VAL A 39 4.76 6.74 2.23
CA VAL A 39 5.01 7.25 3.57
C VAL A 39 4.07 8.42 3.84
N GLU A 40 3.25 8.26 4.86
CA GLU A 40 2.26 9.22 5.30
C GLU A 40 2.55 9.66 6.75
N LYS A 41 2.57 10.99 6.92
CA LYS A 41 2.84 11.65 8.19
C LYS A 41 1.92 11.14 9.31
N GLY A 42 2.53 10.66 10.39
CA GLY A 42 1.84 10.14 11.56
C GLY A 42 1.21 8.76 11.39
N VAL A 43 1.29 8.16 10.21
CA VAL A 43 0.67 6.85 9.91
C VAL A 43 1.72 5.76 9.80
N ASN A 44 2.76 5.96 9.00
CA ASN A 44 3.81 4.97 8.73
C ASN A 44 5.18 5.61 8.41
N ASP A 45 5.43 6.78 8.99
CA ASP A 45 6.58 7.66 8.76
C ASP A 45 7.73 7.50 9.76
N LYS A 46 7.61 6.72 10.83
CA LYS A 46 8.60 6.73 11.92
C LYS A 46 9.36 5.42 12.06
N VAL A 47 10.68 5.55 12.13
CA VAL A 47 11.61 4.51 12.61
C VAL A 47 12.03 4.85 14.03
N ALA A 48 11.72 3.97 14.97
CA ALA A 48 12.14 4.10 16.36
C ALA A 48 13.44 3.34 16.62
N PHE A 49 14.43 4.01 17.22
CA PHE A 49 15.73 3.43 17.54
C PHE A 49 16.31 4.00 18.84
N ALA A 50 17.34 3.35 19.37
CA ALA A 50 18.07 3.81 20.55
C ALA A 50 19.57 3.70 20.33
N GLU A 51 20.32 4.70 20.81
CA GLU A 51 21.78 4.77 20.73
C GLU A 51 22.38 4.28 22.05
N GLN A 52 23.47 3.51 21.98
CA GLN A 52 24.12 3.04 23.20
C GLN A 52 24.71 4.23 23.96
N GLY A 53 24.30 4.39 25.22
CA GLY A 53 24.69 5.54 26.05
C GLY A 53 23.72 6.74 25.99
N ASP A 54 22.64 6.66 25.20
CA ASP A 54 21.47 7.55 25.33
C ASP A 54 20.32 6.76 25.97
N ASP A 55 19.68 7.35 26.98
CA ASP A 55 18.56 6.71 27.69
C ASP A 55 17.22 6.93 26.94
N GLY A 56 17.24 7.68 25.83
CA GLY A 56 16.08 8.04 25.04
C GLY A 56 15.75 7.10 23.89
N ILE A 57 14.47 7.05 23.53
CA ILE A 57 14.03 6.56 22.22
C ILE A 57 14.06 7.72 21.24
N LEU A 58 14.72 7.51 20.11
CA LEU A 58 14.79 8.44 19.00
C LEU A 58 13.78 8.03 17.93
N TYR A 59 13.12 9.01 17.34
CA TYR A 59 12.07 8.83 16.33
C TYR A 59 12.47 9.51 15.04
N ALA A 60 13.13 8.76 14.15
CA ALA A 60 13.48 9.23 12.82
C ALA A 60 12.20 9.30 11.97
N THR A 61 11.86 10.50 11.49
CA THR A 61 10.67 10.72 10.65
C THR A 61 11.10 10.76 9.19
N ILE A 62 10.69 9.74 8.43
CA ILE A 62 10.88 9.65 6.99
C ILE A 62 9.93 10.66 6.33
N PRO A 63 10.42 11.51 5.39
CA PRO A 63 9.55 12.45 4.68
C PRO A 63 8.41 11.75 3.94
N ASN A 64 7.28 12.46 3.76
CA ASN A 64 6.23 11.98 2.88
C ASN A 64 6.70 12.08 1.43
N SER A 65 6.69 10.95 0.73
CA SER A 65 7.05 10.86 -0.69
C SER A 65 6.69 9.48 -1.22
N ASN A 66 6.72 9.35 -2.55
CA ASN A 66 6.95 8.07 -3.19
C ASN A 66 8.43 7.64 -3.02
N TYR A 67 8.65 6.34 -2.89
CA TYR A 67 9.97 5.77 -2.67
C TYR A 67 10.18 4.56 -3.57
N SER A 68 11.37 4.50 -4.17
CA SER A 68 11.88 3.34 -4.87
C SER A 68 13.03 2.73 -4.08
N ILE A 69 13.49 1.56 -4.51
CA ILE A 69 14.59 0.89 -3.83
C ILE A 69 15.92 1.65 -3.90
N VAL A 70 16.01 2.61 -4.82
CA VAL A 70 17.20 3.44 -5.03
C VAL A 70 17.30 4.55 -3.99
N ASN A 71 16.21 5.25 -3.69
CA ASN A 71 16.22 6.46 -2.85
C ASN A 71 15.74 6.24 -1.41
N PHE A 72 15.10 5.10 -1.11
CA PHE A 72 14.49 4.87 0.20
C PHE A 72 15.53 4.75 1.32
N GLY A 73 16.66 4.10 1.06
CA GLY A 73 17.76 3.97 2.02
C GLY A 73 18.29 5.33 2.47
N ASP A 74 18.61 6.19 1.50
CA ASP A 74 19.12 7.55 1.77
C ASP A 74 18.15 8.36 2.63
N SER A 75 16.84 8.27 2.35
CA SER A 75 15.82 9.00 3.12
C SER A 75 15.71 8.50 4.56
N ILE A 76 15.88 7.20 4.82
CA ILE A 76 15.94 6.66 6.19
C ILE A 76 17.23 7.13 6.89
N ALA A 77 18.36 7.10 6.19
CA ALA A 77 19.64 7.54 6.74
C ALA A 77 19.58 9.02 7.16
N GLU A 78 19.08 9.89 6.29
CA GLU A 78 18.85 11.31 6.56
C GLU A 78 17.94 11.52 7.79
N ALA A 79 16.81 10.80 7.85
CA ALA A 79 15.88 10.88 8.96
C ALA A 79 16.50 10.46 10.30
N MET A 80 17.32 9.40 10.30
CA MET A 80 18.05 8.93 11.50
C MET A 80 19.16 9.90 11.92
N ASN A 81 19.92 10.42 10.95
CA ASN A 81 20.97 11.41 11.17
C ASN A 81 20.42 12.70 11.79
N ALA A 82 19.24 13.14 11.35
CA ALA A 82 18.61 14.36 11.84
C ALA A 82 18.21 14.31 13.33
N VAL A 83 18.06 13.12 13.91
CA VAL A 83 17.59 12.95 15.29
C VAL A 83 18.62 12.31 16.22
N SER A 84 19.82 11.96 15.72
CA SER A 84 20.90 11.46 16.57
C SER A 84 21.26 12.50 17.63
N ARG A 85 21.37 12.06 18.89
CA ARG A 85 21.73 12.94 20.01
C ARG A 85 23.20 12.85 20.37
N VAL A 86 23.82 11.70 20.08
CA VAL A 86 25.24 11.46 20.37
C VAL A 86 26.15 11.71 19.16
N GLY A 87 25.60 12.25 18.06
CA GLY A 87 26.34 12.60 16.86
C GLY A 87 26.74 11.41 15.98
N SER A 88 26.03 10.28 16.12
CA SER A 88 26.22 9.14 15.23
C SER A 88 25.79 9.49 13.80
N THR A 89 26.53 8.98 12.82
CA THR A 89 26.15 9.07 11.41
C THR A 89 25.79 7.69 10.88
N TYR A 90 24.58 7.59 10.34
CA TYR A 90 23.96 6.41 9.79
C TYR A 90 24.05 6.40 8.27
N THR A 91 24.24 5.21 7.72
CA THR A 91 24.07 4.88 6.30
C THR A 91 23.14 3.69 6.18
N VAL A 92 22.31 3.69 5.14
CA VAL A 92 21.37 2.60 4.88
C VAL A 92 21.57 2.12 3.46
N SER A 93 21.80 0.82 3.30
CA SER A 93 21.92 0.19 1.98
C SER A 93 20.88 -0.91 1.80
N TYR A 94 20.49 -1.13 0.55
CA TYR A 94 19.62 -2.23 0.16
C TYR A 94 20.45 -3.36 -0.45
N ASP A 95 20.29 -4.57 0.08
CA ASP A 95 20.83 -5.78 -0.51
C ASP A 95 19.81 -6.35 -1.50
N SER A 96 20.13 -6.32 -2.79
CA SER A 96 19.25 -6.80 -3.86
C SER A 96 19.07 -8.32 -3.90
N VAL A 97 19.99 -9.08 -3.29
CA VAL A 97 19.92 -10.54 -3.23
C VAL A 97 18.96 -10.97 -2.14
N THR A 98 19.16 -10.46 -0.92
CA THR A 98 18.30 -10.81 0.23
C THR A 98 17.04 -9.96 0.33
N ARG A 99 16.98 -8.87 -0.45
CA ARG A 99 15.93 -7.85 -0.47
C ARG A 99 15.74 -7.14 0.87
N ARG A 100 16.81 -6.93 1.63
CA ARG A 100 16.76 -6.38 3.00
C ARG A 100 17.54 -5.07 3.10
N LEU A 101 17.12 -4.19 4.00
CA LEU A 101 17.92 -3.03 4.37
C LEU A 101 19.00 -3.41 5.38
N LYS A 102 20.15 -2.79 5.24
CA LYS A 102 21.26 -2.84 6.18
C LYS A 102 21.54 -1.42 6.64
N ILE A 103 21.38 -1.17 7.94
CA ILE A 103 21.65 0.11 8.58
C ILE A 103 23.01 0.00 9.27
N SER A 104 23.92 0.91 8.97
CA SER A 104 25.26 0.96 9.57
C SER A 104 25.50 2.34 10.18
N THR A 105 26.31 2.41 11.22
CA THR A 105 26.73 3.67 11.84
C THR A 105 28.25 3.72 11.99
N ASN A 106 28.81 4.93 11.88
CA ASN A 106 30.21 5.21 12.25
C ASN A 106 30.34 5.73 13.70
N GLY A 107 29.21 5.89 14.40
CA GLY A 107 29.14 6.33 15.79
C GLY A 107 29.07 5.17 16.79
N VAL A 108 28.29 5.38 17.86
CA VAL A 108 28.06 4.35 18.88
C VAL A 108 27.13 3.24 18.36
N PRO A 109 27.22 2.00 18.89
CA PRO A 109 26.25 0.97 18.56
C PRO A 109 24.81 1.43 18.82
N PHE A 110 23.89 0.97 18.01
CA PHE A 110 22.48 1.32 18.11
C PHE A 110 21.63 0.06 18.00
N LYS A 111 20.37 0.18 18.38
CA LYS A 111 19.35 -0.84 18.11
C LYS A 111 18.11 -0.23 17.48
N ILE A 112 17.50 -0.99 16.58
CA ILE A 112 16.20 -0.67 15.99
C ILE A 112 15.12 -1.35 16.83
N LEU A 113 14.12 -0.59 17.26
CA LEU A 113 13.04 -1.11 18.09
C LEU A 113 12.03 -1.91 17.27
N GLU A 114 11.26 -2.78 17.92
CA GLU A 114 10.24 -3.59 17.24
C GLU A 114 9.09 -2.74 16.66
N GLY A 115 8.45 -3.29 15.62
CA GLY A 115 7.27 -2.76 14.92
C GLY A 115 6.10 -2.29 15.80
N LYS A 116 6.02 -2.79 17.03
CA LYS A 116 4.92 -2.52 17.97
C LYS A 116 5.20 -1.40 18.96
N ARG A 117 6.47 -1.00 19.13
CA ARG A 117 6.88 0.06 20.07
C ARG A 117 7.37 1.29 19.31
N GLY A 118 6.49 2.27 19.16
CA GLY A 118 6.86 3.62 18.72
C GLY A 118 7.30 3.78 17.26
N THR A 119 7.31 2.70 16.48
CA THR A 119 7.58 2.71 15.04
C THR A 119 6.28 2.48 14.28
N THR A 120 6.18 3.08 13.10
CA THR A 120 5.00 2.97 12.25
C THR A 120 5.35 2.53 10.84
N SER A 121 6.63 2.61 10.44
CA SER A 121 7.11 2.23 9.10
C SER A 121 7.53 0.76 8.98
N TYR A 122 7.29 -0.06 10.00
CA TYR A 122 7.98 -1.35 10.17
C TYR A 122 7.83 -2.33 9.00
N VAL A 123 6.69 -2.33 8.31
CA VAL A 123 6.50 -3.22 7.16
C VAL A 123 7.23 -2.69 5.93
N LEU A 124 7.25 -1.37 5.74
CA LEU A 124 7.95 -0.72 4.62
C LEU A 124 9.46 -0.96 4.73
N THR A 125 10.00 -0.80 5.93
CA THR A 125 11.44 -0.91 6.22
C THR A 125 11.90 -2.36 6.41
N GLY A 126 11.00 -3.33 6.53
CA GLY A 126 11.37 -4.73 6.79
C GLY A 126 11.80 -5.00 8.25
N MET A 127 11.42 -4.12 9.18
CA MET A 127 11.62 -4.31 10.62
C MET A 127 10.77 -5.48 11.15
N SER A 128 11.19 -6.06 12.29
CA SER A 128 10.40 -7.11 12.93
C SER A 128 9.32 -6.51 13.83
N SER A 129 8.09 -7.02 13.73
CA SER A 129 6.98 -6.59 14.60
C SER A 129 6.99 -7.19 16.01
N LYS A 130 7.98 -8.03 16.35
CA LYS A 130 8.03 -8.76 17.63
C LYS A 130 9.37 -8.69 18.34
N TYR A 131 10.40 -8.18 17.67
CA TYR A 131 11.76 -8.24 18.15
C TYR A 131 12.46 -6.94 17.76
N GLU A 132 13.06 -6.29 18.75
CA GLU A 132 14.09 -5.29 18.49
C GLU A 132 15.38 -5.99 18.04
N THR A 133 16.29 -5.23 17.44
CA THR A 133 17.64 -5.72 17.21
C THR A 133 18.45 -5.67 18.51
N GLY A 134 19.53 -6.44 18.59
CA GLY A 134 20.59 -6.15 19.56
C GLY A 134 21.30 -4.84 19.23
N TYR A 135 22.07 -4.31 20.18
CA TYR A 135 22.99 -3.20 19.90
C TYR A 135 24.10 -3.68 18.97
N GLY A 136 24.34 -2.93 17.90
CA GLY A 136 25.41 -3.18 16.95
C GLY A 136 25.72 -1.94 16.13
N THR A 137 26.88 -1.93 15.49
CA THR A 137 27.25 -0.86 14.54
C THR A 137 26.71 -1.11 13.14
N VAL A 138 26.29 -2.34 12.86
CA VAL A 138 25.75 -2.79 11.59
C VAL A 138 24.60 -3.75 11.85
N LEU A 139 23.42 -3.41 11.36
CA LEU A 139 22.19 -4.16 11.56
C LEU A 139 21.51 -4.43 10.22
N THR A 140 21.28 -5.71 9.92
CA THR A 140 20.42 -6.11 8.81
C THR A 140 19.00 -6.29 9.31
N LEU A 141 18.04 -5.60 8.71
CA LEU A 141 16.64 -5.72 9.06
C LEU A 141 16.12 -7.12 8.71
N LYS A 142 15.20 -7.63 9.54
CA LYS A 142 14.86 -9.06 9.58
C LYS A 142 14.09 -9.52 8.34
N ASN A 143 13.21 -8.68 7.83
CA ASN A 143 12.29 -9.00 6.74
C ASN A 143 12.70 -8.30 5.46
N ALA A 144 12.24 -8.83 4.33
CA ALA A 144 12.41 -8.15 3.05
C ALA A 144 11.69 -6.80 3.06
N VAL A 145 12.27 -5.82 2.35
CA VAL A 145 11.68 -4.51 2.12
C VAL A 145 10.44 -4.68 1.27
N ASN A 146 9.36 -4.04 1.69
CA ASN A 146 8.12 -4.00 0.93
C ASN A 146 7.71 -2.55 0.69
N LEU A 147 8.17 -1.99 -0.43
CA LEU A 147 7.77 -0.65 -0.83
C LEU A 147 6.41 -0.62 -1.52
N SER A 148 5.84 -1.74 -1.98
CA SER A 148 4.57 -1.76 -2.72
C SER A 148 3.32 -1.43 -1.89
N GLY A 149 3.48 -0.97 -0.66
CA GLY A 149 2.36 -0.78 0.25
C GLY A 149 1.86 -2.15 0.70
N SER A 150 2.60 -2.78 1.61
CA SER A 150 2.25 -4.05 2.26
C SER A 150 0.90 -4.08 3.02
N TYR A 151 0.22 -2.95 3.11
CA TYR A 151 -1.12 -2.86 3.67
C TYR A 151 -2.15 -2.97 2.54
N PRO A 152 -3.29 -3.63 2.76
CA PRO A 152 -4.29 -3.78 1.71
C PRO A 152 -4.68 -2.41 1.14
N VAL A 153 -4.86 -2.30 -0.16
CA VAL A 153 -5.58 -1.17 -0.77
C VAL A 153 -6.99 -1.64 -1.06
N LEU A 154 -7.98 -0.76 -0.87
CA LEU A 154 -9.38 -1.10 -1.10
C LEU A 154 -9.75 -0.59 -2.48
N LEU A 155 -10.14 -1.51 -3.37
CA LEU A 155 -10.74 -1.14 -4.65
C LEU A 155 -12.21 -0.85 -4.39
N CYS A 156 -12.62 0.38 -4.69
CA CYS A 156 -13.99 0.85 -4.53
C CYS A 156 -14.60 1.12 -5.90
N SER A 157 -15.91 0.92 -6.02
CA SER A 157 -16.66 1.21 -7.24
C SER A 157 -17.99 1.87 -6.93
N ASN A 158 -18.52 2.63 -7.90
CA ASN A 158 -19.85 3.22 -7.84
C ASN A 158 -20.99 2.20 -8.03
N ILE A 159 -20.67 0.93 -8.29
CA ILE A 159 -21.64 -0.17 -8.36
C ILE A 159 -22.10 -0.53 -6.94
N SER A 160 -23.40 -0.59 -6.72
CA SER A 160 -23.98 -0.93 -5.41
C SER A 160 -23.93 -2.44 -5.18
N VAL A 161 -22.86 -2.94 -4.56
CA VAL A 161 -22.77 -4.35 -4.19
C VAL A 161 -23.55 -4.63 -2.91
N LYS A 162 -24.49 -5.59 -2.93
CA LYS A 162 -25.25 -5.99 -1.76
C LYS A 162 -24.32 -6.58 -0.69
N GLY A 163 -24.44 -6.10 0.54
CA GLY A 163 -23.63 -6.56 1.68
C GLY A 163 -22.21 -5.99 1.75
N SER A 164 -21.81 -5.11 0.83
CA SER A 164 -20.51 -4.42 0.89
C SER A 164 -20.48 -3.32 1.96
N MET A 165 -19.29 -3.07 2.52
CA MET A 165 -19.05 -1.91 3.38
C MET A 165 -18.88 -0.65 2.52
N TYR A 166 -19.49 0.46 2.95
CA TYR A 166 -19.38 1.76 2.29
C TYR A 166 -18.26 2.57 2.93
N LEU A 167 -17.25 2.94 2.13
CA LEU A 167 -16.36 4.04 2.51
C LEU A 167 -17.07 5.33 2.08
N THR A 168 -17.60 6.05 3.07
CA THR A 168 -18.29 7.32 2.81
C THR A 168 -17.31 8.46 3.06
N ASP A 169 -16.89 9.14 2.00
CA ASP A 169 -16.31 10.48 2.06
C ASP A 169 -17.38 11.54 1.70
N TYR A 170 -18.54 11.45 2.36
CA TYR A 170 -19.56 12.51 2.59
C TYR A 170 -19.98 13.46 1.44
N THR A 171 -19.57 13.26 0.19
CA THR A 171 -19.83 14.21 -0.93
C THR A 171 -20.14 13.56 -2.29
N ASN A 172 -19.83 12.27 -2.51
CA ASN A 172 -20.13 11.54 -3.75
C ASN A 172 -21.07 10.34 -3.54
N GLN A 173 -21.68 9.85 -4.63
CA GLN A 173 -22.55 8.65 -4.61
C GLN A 173 -21.79 7.46 -3.98
N ALA A 174 -22.50 6.68 -3.17
CA ALA A 174 -21.93 5.60 -2.35
C ALA A 174 -20.97 4.70 -3.16
N GLN A 175 -19.72 4.59 -2.70
CA GLN A 175 -18.74 3.69 -3.28
C GLN A 175 -18.72 2.39 -2.46
N SER A 176 -19.03 1.26 -3.10
CA SER A 176 -18.91 -0.06 -2.51
C SER A 176 -17.46 -0.53 -2.58
N VAL A 177 -16.92 -1.05 -1.47
CA VAL A 177 -15.66 -1.80 -1.51
C VAL A 177 -15.91 -3.11 -2.27
N VAL A 178 -15.29 -3.26 -3.44
CA VAL A 178 -15.44 -4.42 -4.33
C VAL A 178 -14.27 -5.40 -4.24
N ALA A 179 -13.13 -4.98 -3.70
CA ALA A 179 -12.02 -5.88 -3.36
C ALA A 179 -11.12 -5.25 -2.29
N SER A 180 -10.57 -6.10 -1.41
CA SER A 180 -9.41 -5.77 -0.58
C SER A 180 -8.18 -6.39 -1.23
N MET A 181 -7.30 -5.56 -1.76
CA MET A 181 -6.17 -5.98 -2.58
C MET A 181 -4.90 -5.88 -1.76
N THR A 182 -4.38 -7.05 -1.38
CA THR A 182 -3.01 -7.14 -0.87
C THR A 182 -2.11 -7.38 -2.08
N PRO A 183 -1.18 -6.46 -2.41
CA PRO A 183 -0.27 -6.63 -3.54
C PRO A 183 0.38 -8.02 -3.58
N ASP A 184 0.27 -8.70 -4.73
CA ASP A 184 0.92 -10.00 -4.96
C ASP A 184 2.37 -9.86 -5.46
N SER A 185 2.79 -8.63 -5.78
CA SER A 185 4.10 -8.29 -6.30
C SER A 185 4.92 -7.38 -5.36
N PHE A 186 6.24 -7.53 -5.48
CA PHE A 186 7.22 -6.59 -4.94
C PHE A 186 7.84 -5.83 -6.12
N GLY A 187 7.71 -4.50 -6.15
CA GLY A 187 8.31 -3.66 -7.19
C GLY A 187 7.45 -2.47 -7.60
N ASP A 188 7.86 -1.78 -8.66
CA ASP A 188 7.25 -0.51 -9.12
C ASP A 188 5.83 -0.68 -9.69
N ILE A 189 5.44 -1.92 -10.04
CA ILE A 189 4.09 -2.25 -10.49
C ILE A 189 3.43 -3.13 -9.42
N VAL A 190 2.36 -2.61 -8.84
CA VAL A 190 1.47 -3.36 -7.96
C VAL A 190 0.54 -4.19 -8.84
N THR A 191 0.50 -5.50 -8.60
CA THR A 191 -0.48 -6.40 -9.20
C THR A 191 -1.31 -7.09 -8.12
N TRP A 192 -2.51 -7.50 -8.51
CA TRP A 192 -3.40 -8.32 -7.70
C TRP A 192 -4.29 -9.16 -8.61
N THR A 193 -4.39 -10.47 -8.37
CA THR A 193 -5.30 -11.38 -9.06
C THR A 193 -6.34 -11.99 -8.12
N ASN A 194 -7.53 -12.28 -8.66
CA ASN A 194 -8.66 -12.88 -7.93
C ASN A 194 -8.98 -14.30 -8.40
N ASP A 195 -7.96 -15.17 -8.38
CA ASP A 195 -8.02 -16.51 -8.98
C ASP A 195 -9.02 -17.46 -8.29
N GLY A 196 -9.52 -17.11 -7.10
CA GLY A 196 -10.51 -17.90 -6.34
C GLY A 196 -11.72 -17.14 -5.81
N GLY A 197 -11.89 -15.84 -6.12
CA GLY A 197 -12.98 -15.05 -5.54
C GLY A 197 -14.34 -15.29 -6.16
N GLU A 198 -15.38 -14.92 -5.41
CA GLU A 198 -16.77 -15.08 -5.80
C GLU A 198 -17.30 -13.87 -6.58
N TYR A 199 -18.43 -14.06 -7.24
CA TYR A 199 -19.19 -12.95 -7.80
C TYR A 199 -19.97 -12.25 -6.70
N LEU A 200 -19.91 -10.92 -6.72
CA LEU A 200 -20.59 -10.03 -5.81
C LEU A 200 -22.00 -9.72 -6.33
N PRO A 201 -23.06 -9.89 -5.54
CA PRO A 201 -24.43 -9.60 -5.95
C PRO A 201 -24.68 -8.08 -6.06
N VAL A 202 -25.32 -7.66 -7.15
CA VAL A 202 -25.63 -6.25 -7.46
C VAL A 202 -27.14 -6.06 -7.66
N GLU A 203 -27.71 -6.77 -8.64
CA GLU A 203 -29.13 -6.67 -9.06
C GLU A 203 -29.63 -5.25 -9.40
N GLU A 204 -28.80 -4.45 -10.08
CA GLU A 204 -29.15 -3.08 -10.50
C GLU A 204 -28.90 -2.85 -12.00
N THR A 205 -29.51 -1.80 -12.56
CA THR A 205 -29.17 -1.36 -13.92
C THR A 205 -27.92 -0.50 -13.86
N VAL A 206 -26.83 -0.98 -14.45
CA VAL A 206 -25.56 -0.27 -14.49
C VAL A 206 -25.41 0.38 -15.86
N THR A 207 -25.10 1.68 -15.86
CA THR A 207 -24.86 2.50 -17.06
C THR A 207 -23.43 3.01 -17.13
N ARG A 208 -22.74 3.02 -15.99
CA ARG A 208 -21.33 3.39 -15.87
C ARG A 208 -20.66 2.67 -14.71
N VAL A 209 -19.37 2.41 -14.86
CA VAL A 209 -18.51 1.84 -13.83
C VAL A 209 -17.31 2.75 -13.60
N GLU A 210 -17.05 3.05 -12.34
CA GLU A 210 -15.96 3.89 -11.86
C GLU A 210 -15.17 3.08 -10.83
N PHE A 211 -13.86 3.23 -10.81
CA PHE A 211 -12.98 2.55 -9.85
C PHE A 211 -12.07 3.55 -9.17
N HIS A 212 -11.96 3.39 -7.85
CA HIS A 212 -11.11 4.20 -6.99
C HIS A 212 -10.26 3.27 -6.13
N LEU A 213 -9.01 3.66 -5.90
CA LEU A 213 -8.16 3.01 -4.92
C LEU A 213 -8.20 3.82 -3.63
N MET A 214 -8.48 3.17 -2.52
CA MET A 214 -8.45 3.78 -1.21
C MET A 214 -7.34 3.14 -0.38
N ASN A 215 -6.57 3.94 0.33
CA ASN A 215 -5.64 3.46 1.33
C ASN A 215 -6.46 2.85 2.49
N SER A 216 -6.29 1.56 2.80
CA SER A 216 -7.06 0.92 3.88
C SER A 216 -6.73 1.45 5.28
N MET A 217 -5.56 2.05 5.46
CA MET A 217 -5.09 2.56 6.75
C MET A 217 -5.68 3.93 7.06
N THR A 218 -5.84 4.79 6.05
CA THR A 218 -6.32 6.17 6.21
C THR A 218 -7.73 6.41 5.71
N GLY A 219 -8.25 5.50 4.87
CA GLY A 219 -9.53 5.66 4.19
C GLY A 219 -9.54 6.79 3.17
N GLN A 220 -8.38 7.27 2.72
CA GLN A 220 -8.24 8.32 1.72
C GLN A 220 -8.00 7.74 0.32
N GLU A 221 -8.44 8.45 -0.72
CA GLU A 221 -8.19 8.06 -2.12
C GLU A 221 -6.67 8.12 -2.41
N VAL A 222 -6.14 7.04 -2.98
CA VAL A 222 -4.75 6.97 -3.44
C VAL A 222 -4.62 7.83 -4.70
N SER A 223 -3.77 8.86 -4.61
CA SER A 223 -3.47 9.72 -5.77
C SER A 223 -2.44 9.05 -6.67
N LEU A 224 -2.92 8.32 -7.68
CA LEU A 224 -2.06 7.72 -8.70
C LEU A 224 -1.62 8.76 -9.73
N ASN A 225 -0.35 8.70 -10.14
CA ASN A 225 0.18 9.43 -11.29
C ASN A 225 0.15 8.60 -12.59
N SER A 226 -0.31 7.35 -12.49
CA SER A 226 -0.34 6.32 -13.53
C SER A 226 -1.73 5.72 -13.67
N PRO A 227 -2.03 5.03 -14.80
CA PRO A 227 -3.35 4.45 -14.98
C PRO A 227 -3.61 3.31 -14.00
N LEU A 228 -4.78 3.33 -13.38
CA LEU A 228 -5.36 2.15 -12.74
C LEU A 228 -5.93 1.23 -13.81
N THR A 229 -5.49 -0.02 -13.83
CA THR A 229 -5.99 -1.05 -14.74
C THR A 229 -6.75 -2.11 -13.96
N VAL A 230 -8.03 -2.32 -14.30
CA VAL A 230 -8.92 -3.28 -13.65
C VAL A 230 -9.51 -4.20 -14.71
N ARG A 231 -9.39 -5.51 -14.52
CA ARG A 231 -10.17 -6.51 -15.26
C ARG A 231 -11.32 -6.94 -14.38
N PHE A 232 -12.52 -6.91 -14.93
CA PHE A 232 -13.72 -7.32 -14.22
C PHE A 232 -14.67 -8.09 -15.13
N ALA A 233 -15.53 -8.89 -14.51
CA ALA A 233 -16.56 -9.66 -15.16
C ALA A 233 -17.93 -9.24 -14.64
N ILE A 234 -18.92 -9.24 -15.54
CA ILE A 234 -20.32 -8.99 -15.24
C ILE A 234 -21.16 -10.16 -15.72
N LEU A 235 -22.06 -10.63 -14.86
CA LEU A 235 -23.12 -11.55 -15.21
C LEU A 235 -24.40 -10.74 -15.44
N ASP A 236 -24.96 -10.87 -16.64
CA ASP A 236 -26.33 -10.43 -16.91
C ASP A 236 -27.30 -11.60 -16.94
N ASP A 237 -28.50 -11.33 -16.41
CA ASP A 237 -29.71 -12.10 -16.66
C ASP A 237 -30.24 -11.78 -18.06
N LYS A 238 -29.44 -12.01 -19.10
CA LYS A 238 -30.10 -12.31 -20.37
C LYS A 238 -30.65 -13.71 -20.23
N GLU A 239 -31.88 -13.80 -19.73
CA GLU A 239 -32.77 -14.91 -20.05
C GLU A 239 -32.63 -15.21 -21.55
N ASP A 240 -32.45 -16.50 -21.83
CA ASP A 240 -32.58 -17.09 -23.15
C ASP A 240 -33.83 -16.56 -23.87
N VAL A 241 -33.64 -15.80 -24.94
CA VAL A 241 -34.63 -15.61 -26.02
C VAL A 241 -33.92 -15.63 -27.37
#